data_AF-A0A533U5P5-F1
#
_entry.id   AF-A0A533U5P5-F1
#
_cell.length_a   1.000
_cell.length_b   1.000
_cell.length_c   1.000
_cell.angle_alpha   90.00
_cell.angle_beta   90.00
_cell.angle_gamma   90.00
#
_symmetry.space_group_name_H-M   'P 1'
#
loop_
_entity.id
_entity.type
_entity.pdbx_description
1 polymer ?
#
loop_
_entity_poly.entity_id
_entity_poly.type
_entity_poly.pdbx_seq_one_letter_code
_entity_poly.pdbx_strand_id
1 'polypeptide(L)'
;KKTHITHKANLDSRLASKYVNSLAKLNLISKKEPSFYVITARGRDFLKQYEELIEMIDPKSANTVQSHLPKDNFSPSLYDNVLTHSPRIQS
;
A
#
# COMPACT_ATOMS: atom_id res chain seq x y z
N LYS A 1 12.45 -9.57 -16.65
CA LYS A 1 12.93 -9.84 -15.27
C LYS A 1 11.72 -10.09 -14.38
N LYS A 2 11.58 -11.25 -13.73
CA LYS A 2 10.46 -11.52 -12.82
C LYS A 2 10.66 -10.71 -11.53
N THR A 3 9.65 -9.95 -11.13
CA THR A 3 9.57 -9.22 -9.85
C THR A 3 8.69 -9.99 -8.86
N HIS A 4 8.78 -9.65 -7.58
CA HIS A 4 7.92 -10.23 -6.54
C HIS A 4 6.43 -10.09 -6.88
N ILE A 5 6.03 -8.97 -7.48
CA ILE A 5 4.66 -8.69 -7.94
C ILE A 5 4.25 -9.65 -9.06
N THR A 6 5.06 -9.77 -10.12
CA THR A 6 4.73 -10.68 -11.25
C THR A 6 4.60 -12.13 -10.81
N HIS A 7 5.41 -12.57 -9.84
CA HIS A 7 5.38 -13.94 -9.35
C HIS A 7 4.15 -14.20 -8.47
N LYS A 8 3.88 -13.33 -7.48
CA LYS A 8 2.75 -13.49 -6.55
C LYS A 8 1.39 -13.33 -7.24
N ALA A 9 1.29 -12.43 -8.21
CA ALA A 9 0.05 -12.19 -8.94
C ALA A 9 -0.14 -13.12 -10.15
N ASN A 10 0.82 -14.00 -10.44
CA ASN A 10 0.86 -14.82 -11.65
C ASN A 10 0.62 -13.99 -12.94
N LEU A 11 1.29 -12.83 -13.02
CA LEU A 11 1.18 -11.91 -14.15
C LEU A 11 2.47 -11.92 -14.97
N ASP A 12 2.34 -11.77 -16.28
CA ASP A 12 3.50 -11.44 -17.12
C ASP A 12 4.00 -10.03 -16.81
N SER A 13 5.26 -9.76 -17.15
CA SER A 13 5.90 -8.48 -16.81
C SER A 13 5.26 -7.28 -17.48
N ARG A 14 4.74 -7.41 -18.71
CA ARG A 14 4.13 -6.30 -19.43
C ARG A 14 2.81 -5.91 -18.77
N LEU A 15 2.01 -6.89 -18.39
CA LEU A 15 0.74 -6.67 -17.71
C LEU A 15 0.93 -6.12 -16.29
N ALA A 16 1.90 -6.66 -15.54
CA ALA A 16 2.24 -6.13 -14.24
C ALA A 16 2.70 -4.66 -14.31
N SER A 17 3.55 -4.30 -15.28
CA SER A 17 3.96 -2.91 -15.49
C SER A 17 2.78 -2.00 -15.84
N LYS A 18 1.85 -2.47 -16.67
CA LYS A 18 0.63 -1.71 -17.01
C LYS A 18 -0.19 -1.41 -15.75
N TYR A 19 -0.44 -2.42 -14.93
CA TYR A 19 -1.24 -2.26 -13.72
C TYR A 19 -0.54 -1.40 -12.66
N VAL A 20 0.74 -1.62 -12.41
CA VAL A 20 1.53 -0.78 -11.50
C VAL A 20 1.49 0.69 -11.94
N ASN A 21 1.64 0.97 -13.24
CA ASN A 21 1.52 2.33 -13.76
C ASN A 21 0.12 2.92 -13.56
N SER A 22 -0.94 2.14 -13.76
CA SER A 22 -2.31 2.60 -13.48
C SER A 22 -2.53 2.91 -12.00
N LEU A 23 -2.09 2.03 -11.10
CA LEU A 23 -2.19 2.22 -9.65
C LEU A 23 -1.42 3.48 -9.20
N ALA A 24 -0.25 3.73 -9.78
CA ALA A 24 0.54 4.93 -9.51
C ALA A 24 -0.16 6.20 -10.02
N LYS A 25 -0.71 6.18 -11.25
CA LYS A 25 -1.48 7.31 -11.81
C LYS A 25 -2.71 7.67 -10.97
N LEU A 26 -3.33 6.67 -10.35
CA LEU A 26 -4.48 6.86 -9.46
C LEU A 26 -4.08 7.25 -8.03
N ASN A 27 -2.79 7.38 -7.74
CA ASN A 27 -2.26 7.65 -6.41
C ASN A 27 -2.67 6.59 -5.37
N LEU A 28 -2.80 5.33 -5.79
CA LEU A 28 -3.08 4.19 -4.90
C LEU A 28 -1.78 3.57 -4.36
N ILE A 29 -0.69 3.71 -5.12
CA ILE A 29 0.66 3.33 -4.73
C ILE A 29 1.63 4.46 -5.02
N SER A 30 2.73 4.50 -4.28
CA SER A 30 3.83 5.44 -4.47
C SER A 30 5.16 4.70 -4.58
N LYS A 31 6.05 5.23 -5.44
CA LYS A 31 7.39 4.68 -5.65
C LYS A 31 8.34 5.33 -4.65
N LYS A 32 8.87 4.56 -3.69
CA LYS A 32 9.84 5.04 -2.67
C LYS A 32 11.28 4.90 -3.13
N GLU A 33 11.56 3.86 -3.90
CA GLU A 33 12.89 3.50 -4.40
C GLU A 33 12.80 2.99 -5.84
N PRO A 34 13.92 2.85 -6.57
CA PRO A 34 13.91 2.37 -7.96
C PRO A 34 13.12 1.07 -8.17
N SER A 35 13.05 0.23 -7.15
CA SER A 35 12.49 -1.13 -7.20
C SER A 35 11.33 -1.39 -6.23
N PHE A 36 10.91 -0.43 -5.41
CA PHE A 36 9.90 -0.64 -4.37
C PHE A 36 8.72 0.33 -4.45
N TYR A 37 7.53 -0.23 -4.21
CA TYR A 37 6.26 0.49 -4.13
C TYR A 37 5.65 0.30 -2.75
N VAL A 38 5.00 1.34 -2.26
CA VAL A 38 4.23 1.35 -1.01
C VAL A 38 2.81 1.81 -1.28
N ILE A 39 1.85 1.23 -0.57
CA ILE A 39 0.43 1.63 -0.68
C ILE A 39 0.25 2.99 -0.01
N THR A 40 -0.42 3.92 -0.69
CA THR A 40 -0.73 5.25 -0.15
C THR A 40 -1.90 5.19 0.84
N ALA A 41 -2.20 6.29 1.54
CA ALA A 41 -3.42 6.38 2.34
C ALA A 41 -4.68 6.11 1.48
N ARG A 42 -4.77 6.78 0.33
CA ARG A 42 -5.85 6.56 -0.65
C ARG A 42 -5.93 5.11 -1.14
N GLY A 43 -4.79 4.45 -1.33
CA GLY A 43 -4.74 3.04 -1.70
C GLY A 43 -5.37 2.13 -0.66
N ARG A 44 -5.17 2.43 0.64
CA ARG A 44 -5.82 1.69 1.73
C ARG A 44 -7.33 1.94 1.76
N ASP A 45 -7.75 3.19 1.61
CA ASP A 45 -9.18 3.53 1.56
C ASP A 45 -9.89 2.83 0.40
N PHE A 46 -9.24 2.76 -0.77
CA PHE A 46 -9.74 2.03 -1.93
C PHE A 46 -9.92 0.53 -1.64
N LEU A 47 -8.93 -0.11 -0.99
CA LEU A 47 -9.02 -1.53 -0.63
C LEU A 47 -10.17 -1.79 0.34
N LYS A 48 -10.38 -0.91 1.32
CA LYS A 48 -11.51 -1.01 2.25
C LYS A 48 -12.85 -0.95 1.51
N GLN A 49 -13.03 0.01 0.60
CA GLN A 49 -14.26 0.12 -0.21
C GLN A 49 -14.48 -1.11 -1.09
N TYR A 50 -13.39 -1.68 -1.61
CA TYR A 50 -13.45 -2.90 -2.43
C TYR A 50 -13.86 -4.12 -1.60
N GLU A 51 -13.35 -4.26 -0.37
CA GLU A 51 -13.77 -5.29 0.57
C GLU A 51 -15.25 -5.15 0.92
N GLU A 52 -15.71 -3.96 1.29
CA GLU A 52 -17.12 -3.67 1.57
C GLU A 52 -18.02 -4.05 0.37
N LEU A 53 -17.57 -3.79 -0.85
CA LEU A 53 -18.30 -4.17 -2.07
C LEU A 53 -18.37 -5.69 -2.26
N ILE A 54 -17.28 -6.41 -1.99
CA ILE A 54 -17.29 -7.88 -2.04
C ILE A 54 -18.29 -8.44 -1.02
N GLU A 55 -18.30 -7.91 0.21
CA GLU A 55 -19.22 -8.34 1.26
C GLU A 55 -20.69 -8.13 0.88
N MET A 56 -21.00 -7.03 0.16
CA MET A 56 -22.34 -6.77 -0.34
C MET A 56 -22.78 -7.77 -1.43
N ILE A 57 -21.84 -8.23 -2.27
CA ILE A 57 -22.14 -9.10 -3.41
C ILE A 57 -22.16 -10.58 -3.00
N ASP A 58 -21.24 -10.99 -2.12
CA ASP A 58 -21.16 -12.35 -1.58
C ASP A 58 -20.77 -12.33 -0.09
N PRO A 59 -21.77 -12.20 0.80
CA PRO A 59 -21.55 -12.11 2.25
C PRO A 59 -20.96 -13.39 2.87
N LYS A 60 -20.94 -14.53 2.15
CA LYS A 60 -20.34 -15.78 2.64
C LYS A 60 -18.82 -15.82 2.43
N SER A 61 -18.29 -14.99 1.52
CA SER A 61 -16.85 -14.91 1.21
C SER A 61 -16.04 -14.06 2.21
N ALA A 62 -16.72 -13.21 3.00
CA ALA A 62 -16.11 -12.27 3.95
C ALA A 62 -15.28 -12.97 5.05
N ASN A 63 -15.65 -14.19 5.43
CA ASN A 63 -15.02 -14.93 6.53
C ASN A 63 -13.64 -15.52 6.19
N THR A 64 -13.19 -15.46 4.94
CA THR A 64 -11.94 -16.12 4.51
C THR A 64 -10.75 -15.15 4.36
N VAL A 65 -11.00 -13.84 4.19
CA VAL A 65 -9.96 -12.87 3.78
C VAL A 65 -9.13 -12.31 4.96
N GLN A 66 -9.66 -12.32 6.19
CA GLN A 66 -8.94 -11.86 7.39
C GLN A 66 -7.67 -12.68 7.72
N SER A 67 -7.47 -13.84 7.09
CA SER A 67 -6.28 -14.69 7.30
C SER A 67 -5.08 -14.31 6.41
N HIS A 68 -5.25 -13.46 5.39
CA HIS A 68 -4.21 -13.16 4.40
C HIS A 68 -3.71 -11.70 4.35
N LEU A 69 -4.24 -10.81 5.19
CA LEU A 69 -3.63 -9.50 5.40
C LEU A 69 -2.32 -9.64 6.18
N PRO A 70 -1.19 -9.05 5.74
CA PRO A 70 0.05 -9.05 6.52
C PRO A 70 -0.24 -8.38 7.87
N LYS A 71 -0.19 -9.17 8.95
CA LYS A 71 -0.16 -8.67 10.33
C LYS A 71 1.25 -8.15 10.64
N ASP A 72 1.79 -7.28 9.79
CA ASP A 72 3.09 -6.70 10.04
C ASP A 72 2.91 -5.48 10.94
N ASN A 73 2.98 -5.75 12.26
CA ASN A 73 3.54 -4.89 13.30
C ASN A 73 3.32 -3.38 13.14
N PHE A 74 2.09 -2.91 13.35
CA PHE A 74 1.86 -1.51 13.69
C PHE A 74 2.19 -1.29 15.17
N SER A 75 3.45 -0.97 15.46
CA SER A 75 3.80 -0.24 16.70
C SER A 75 3.49 1.24 16.46
N PRO A 76 2.54 1.85 17.18
CA PRO A 76 2.34 3.28 17.15
C PRO A 76 3.31 3.90 18.17
N SER A 77 4.54 4.15 17.77
CA SER A 77 5.40 5.09 18.51
C SER A 77 6.36 5.76 17.55
N LEU A 78 6.57 7.06 17.75
CA LEU A 78 7.43 7.99 17.00
C LEU A 78 6.77 8.82 15.88
N TYR A 79 5.53 9.27 16.09
CA TYR A 79 5.08 10.55 15.54
C TYR A 79 4.43 11.41 16.64
N ASP A 80 5.14 11.58 17.75
CA ASP A 80 4.99 12.74 18.61
C ASP A 80 6.39 13.26 18.88
N ASN A 81 6.69 14.42 18.27
CA ASN A 81 7.70 15.42 18.64
C ASN A 81 8.12 16.21 17.39
N VAL A 82 7.21 17.06 16.91
CA VAL A 82 7.56 18.28 16.17
C VAL A 82 7.33 19.44 17.12
N LEU A 83 8.24 20.44 17.09
CA LEU A 83 8.39 21.64 17.94
C LEU A 83 9.15 21.34 19.26
N THR A 84 10.38 21.80 19.50
CA THR A 84 11.03 23.11 19.29
C THR A 84 12.56 22.89 19.22
N HIS A 85 13.34 23.47 18.31
CA HIS A 85 13.94 24.81 18.47
C HIS A 85 14.66 25.23 17.18
N SER A 86 14.50 26.51 16.83
CA SER A 86 15.12 27.22 15.72
C SER A 86 16.66 27.24 15.76
N PRO A 87 17.34 27.40 14.61
CA PRO A 87 18.79 27.53 14.54
C PRO A 87 19.21 28.98 14.82
N ARG A 88 20.24 29.19 15.66
CA ARG A 88 20.95 30.47 15.72
C ARG A 88 22.46 30.27 15.90
N ILE A 89 23.12 30.24 14.74
CA ILE A 89 24.41 30.84 14.33
C ILE A 89 25.57 30.91 15.35
N GLN A 90 26.72 30.38 14.89
CA GLN A 90 28.08 30.56 15.42
C GLN A 90 28.57 32.02 15.37
N SER A 91 29.19 32.51 16.45
CA SER A 91 30.50 33.18 16.43
C SER A 91 31.09 33.21 17.85
#